data_AF-A0A1G0NS68-F1
#
_entry.id   AF-A0A1G0NS68-F1
#
_cell.length_a   1.000
_cell.length_b   1.000
_cell.length_c   1.000
_cell.angle_alpha   90.00
_cell.angle_beta   90.00
_cell.angle_gamma   90.00
#
_symmetry.space_group_name_H-M   'P 1'
#
loop_
_entity.id
_entity.type
_entity.pdbx_description
1 polymer ?
#
loop_
_entity_poly.entity_id
_entity_poly.type
_entity_poly.pdbx_seq_one_letter_code
_entity_poly.pdbx_strand_id
1 'polypeptide(L)'
;MPDRIWTISNSISITRVLFLIPLAYCLFGEFDHHRLWAAGVIAVAVLSDFLDGYLARRLHQVSEMGKVVDPLADKIAVGALGLFLMVLGDIPVWYVIVVLLRDGLILAGGIYIRKKKNIVTQSNWPGKFAVSAVALYLFFSTLSIDSLESVRTYSLWLSIALMLFSMIVYAQRLFIGRTVTEER
;
A
#
# COMPACT_ATOMS: atom_id res chain seq x y z
N MET A 1 7.41 -21.27 -18.21
CA MET A 1 7.48 -22.24 -17.10
C MET A 1 6.07 -22.38 -16.56
N PRO A 2 5.58 -23.59 -16.23
CA PRO A 2 4.16 -23.78 -15.89
C PRO A 2 3.77 -22.87 -14.72
N ASP A 3 2.60 -22.26 -14.83
CA ASP A 3 2.01 -21.35 -13.85
C ASP A 3 1.87 -22.05 -12.49
N ARG A 4 2.93 -22.01 -11.69
CA ARG A 4 2.90 -22.48 -10.30
C ARG A 4 2.11 -21.46 -9.49
N ILE A 5 0.86 -21.80 -9.24
CA ILE A 5 -0.05 -21.10 -8.32
C ILE A 5 0.62 -20.96 -6.93
N TRP A 6 1.47 -21.91 -6.53
CA TRP A 6 2.24 -21.89 -5.29
C TRP A 6 3.68 -21.42 -5.53
N THR A 7 3.87 -20.10 -5.54
CA THR A 7 5.19 -19.46 -5.42
C THR A 7 5.22 -18.61 -4.15
N ILE A 8 6.41 -18.42 -3.57
CA ILE A 8 6.58 -17.69 -2.30
C ILE A 8 5.90 -16.31 -2.37
N SER A 9 6.05 -15.60 -3.50
CA SER A 9 5.37 -14.31 -3.73
C SER A 9 3.83 -14.39 -3.64
N ASN A 10 3.20 -15.42 -4.22
CA ASN A 10 1.74 -15.59 -4.07
C ASN A 10 1.34 -15.87 -2.62
N SER A 11 2.14 -16.67 -1.89
CA SER A 11 1.89 -16.92 -0.47
C SER A 11 1.95 -15.64 0.38
N ILE A 12 2.87 -14.70 0.08
CA ILE A 12 2.98 -13.40 0.78
C ILE A 12 1.74 -12.53 0.54
N SER A 13 1.29 -12.48 -0.71
CA SER A 13 0.08 -11.75 -1.06
C SER A 13 -1.15 -12.28 -0.34
N ILE A 14 -1.28 -13.61 -0.29
CA ILE A 14 -2.38 -14.28 0.40
C ILE A 14 -2.30 -14.05 1.91
N THR A 15 -1.12 -14.13 2.52
CA THR A 15 -0.97 -13.86 3.96
C THR A 15 -1.34 -12.42 4.29
N ARG A 16 -1.01 -11.43 3.45
CA ARG A 16 -1.40 -10.02 3.66
C ARG A 16 -2.91 -9.83 3.71
N VAL A 17 -3.63 -10.46 2.78
CA VAL A 17 -5.11 -10.43 2.78
C VAL A 17 -5.66 -11.23 3.96
N LEU A 18 -5.02 -12.35 4.33
CA LEU A 18 -5.41 -13.16 5.47
C LEU A 18 -5.29 -12.39 6.80
N PHE A 19 -4.27 -11.54 6.96
CA PHE A 19 -4.10 -10.67 8.12
C PHE A 19 -5.24 -9.66 8.31
N LEU A 20 -6.06 -9.39 7.29
CA LEU A 20 -7.23 -8.53 7.44
C LEU A 20 -8.28 -9.13 8.37
N ILE A 21 -8.36 -10.46 8.48
CA ILE A 21 -9.31 -11.14 9.37
C ILE A 21 -8.99 -10.87 10.85
N PRO A 22 -7.80 -11.22 11.38
CA PRO A 22 -7.45 -10.90 12.76
C PRO A 22 -7.37 -9.39 13.00
N LEU A 23 -7.00 -8.60 11.99
CA LEU A 23 -7.02 -7.14 12.08
C LEU A 23 -8.42 -6.59 12.32
N ALA A 24 -9.41 -7.02 11.51
CA ALA A 24 -10.80 -6.64 11.71
C ALA A 24 -11.31 -7.10 13.09
N TYR A 25 -11.00 -8.34 13.49
CA TYR A 25 -11.37 -8.85 14.81
C TYR A 25 -10.80 -7.98 15.95
N CYS A 26 -9.55 -7.54 15.86
CA CYS A 26 -8.95 -6.67 16.88
C CYS A 26 -9.47 -5.22 16.82
N LEU A 27 -9.78 -4.70 15.63
CA LEU A 27 -10.28 -3.34 15.46
C LEU A 27 -11.72 -3.18 15.96
N PHE A 28 -12.58 -4.15 15.65
CA PHE A 28 -14.00 -4.15 16.03
C PHE A 28 -14.29 -4.92 17.32
N GLY A 29 -13.29 -5.59 17.88
CA GLY A 29 -13.43 -6.31 19.14
C GLY A 29 -13.43 -5.37 20.34
N GLU A 30 -14.34 -5.61 21.28
CA GLU A 30 -14.45 -4.87 22.54
C GLU A 30 -13.73 -5.60 23.68
N PHE A 31 -12.43 -5.83 23.54
CA PHE A 31 -11.61 -6.48 24.57
C PHE A 31 -10.39 -5.64 24.95
N ASP A 32 -9.78 -5.95 26.09
CA ASP A 32 -8.66 -5.18 26.61
C ASP A 32 -7.50 -5.09 25.60
N HIS A 33 -7.01 -3.87 25.39
CA HIS A 33 -5.87 -3.57 24.51
C HIS A 33 -6.10 -3.99 23.03
N HIS A 34 -7.35 -4.12 22.57
CA HIS A 34 -7.69 -4.54 21.21
C HIS A 34 -6.99 -3.70 20.11
N ARG A 35 -6.85 -2.38 20.30
CA ARG A 35 -6.11 -1.48 19.39
C ARG A 35 -4.61 -1.77 19.34
N LEU A 36 -4.00 -2.14 20.47
CA LEU A 36 -2.58 -2.54 20.51
C LEU A 36 -2.37 -3.88 19.81
N TRP A 37 -3.29 -4.83 19.97
CA TRP A 37 -3.28 -6.07 19.20
C TRP A 37 -3.44 -5.83 17.70
N ALA A 38 -4.33 -4.92 17.29
CA ALA A 38 -4.48 -4.53 15.89
C ALA A 38 -3.17 -3.93 15.32
N ALA A 39 -2.53 -3.03 16.07
CA ALA A 39 -1.21 -2.50 15.69
C ALA A 39 -0.13 -3.59 15.61
N GLY A 40 -0.16 -4.56 16.52
CA GLY A 40 0.70 -5.74 16.49
C GLY A 40 0.51 -6.59 15.24
N VAL A 41 -0.74 -6.83 14.82
CA VAL A 41 -1.07 -7.54 13.57
C VAL A 41 -0.51 -6.79 12.36
N ILE A 42 -0.68 -5.46 12.30
CA ILE A 42 -0.11 -4.64 11.22
C ILE A 42 1.42 -4.75 11.21
N ALA A 43 2.06 -4.64 12.37
CA ALA A 43 3.52 -4.74 12.49
C ALA A 43 4.04 -6.09 12.00
N VAL A 44 3.40 -7.20 12.41
CA VAL A 44 3.75 -8.54 11.94
C VAL A 44 3.56 -8.66 10.43
N ALA A 45 2.44 -8.18 9.88
CA ALA A 45 2.18 -8.24 8.44
C ALA A 45 3.24 -7.50 7.61
N VAL A 46 3.69 -6.32 8.06
CA VAL A 46 4.75 -5.55 7.41
C VAL A 46 6.11 -6.25 7.52
N LEU A 47 6.43 -6.83 8.68
CA LEU A 47 7.68 -7.56 8.89
C LEU A 47 7.73 -8.85 8.06
N SER A 48 6.62 -9.58 7.96
CA SER A 48 6.49 -10.76 7.11
C SER A 48 6.77 -10.42 5.64
N ASP A 49 6.19 -9.32 5.13
CA ASP A 49 6.44 -8.86 3.77
C ASP A 49 7.92 -8.58 3.49
N PHE A 50 8.59 -7.89 4.43
CA PHE A 50 10.00 -7.57 4.29
C PHE A 50 10.88 -8.83 4.28
N LEU A 51 10.61 -9.77 5.19
CA LEU A 51 11.37 -11.01 5.32
C LEU A 51 11.19 -11.92 4.11
N ASP A 52 9.95 -12.14 3.70
CA ASP A 52 9.64 -13.02 2.58
C ASP A 52 10.04 -12.40 1.24
N GLY A 53 9.91 -11.07 1.09
CA GLY A 53 10.42 -10.33 -0.06
C GLY A 53 11.95 -10.31 -0.14
N TYR A 54 12.65 -10.40 1.00
CA TYR A 54 14.10 -10.60 1.02
C TYR A 54 14.49 -12.03 0.62
N LEU A 55 13.79 -13.04 1.14
CA LEU A 55 14.02 -14.45 0.80
C LEU A 55 13.71 -14.76 -0.67
N ALA A 56 12.61 -14.25 -1.21
CA ALA A 56 12.24 -14.43 -2.62
C ALA A 56 13.29 -13.84 -3.58
N ARG A 57 13.90 -12.70 -3.22
CA ARG A 57 15.01 -12.08 -3.97
C ARG A 57 16.29 -12.92 -3.89
N ARG A 58 16.61 -13.48 -2.71
CA ARG A 58 17.76 -14.37 -2.51
C ARG A 58 17.64 -15.68 -3.27
N LEU A 59 16.41 -16.20 -3.43
CA LEU A 59 16.14 -17.50 -4.05
C LEU A 59 15.85 -17.41 -5.56
N HIS A 60 15.87 -16.20 -6.16
CA HIS A 60 15.52 -15.96 -7.57
C HIS A 60 14.15 -16.52 -7.99
N GLN A 61 13.21 -16.65 -7.05
CA GLN A 61 11.87 -17.22 -7.27
C GLN A 61 10.81 -16.14 -7.49
N VAL A 62 11.05 -15.24 -8.46
CA VAL A 62 10.07 -14.20 -8.84
C VAL A 62 9.16 -14.76 -9.93
N SER A 63 7.86 -14.84 -9.67
CA SER A 63 6.86 -15.33 -10.64
C SER A 63 6.20 -14.17 -11.39
N GLU A 64 5.82 -14.39 -12.65
CA GLU A 64 5.09 -13.37 -13.44
C GLU A 64 3.70 -13.08 -12.87
N MET A 65 3.03 -14.10 -12.32
CA MET A 65 1.74 -13.91 -11.63
C MET A 65 1.89 -13.09 -10.34
N GLY A 66 2.93 -13.36 -9.55
CA GLY A 66 3.24 -12.61 -8.34
C GLY A 66 3.41 -11.11 -8.57
N LYS A 67 4.03 -10.71 -9.70
CA LYS A 67 4.18 -9.29 -10.09
C LYS A 67 2.84 -8.54 -10.21
N VAL A 68 1.73 -9.24 -10.44
CA VAL A 68 0.39 -8.65 -10.54
C VAL A 68 -0.40 -8.82 -9.24
N VAL A 69 -0.28 -9.97 -8.58
CA VAL A 69 -1.00 -10.26 -7.33
C VAL A 69 -0.44 -9.42 -6.17
N ASP A 70 0.87 -9.20 -6.09
CA ASP A 70 1.51 -8.47 -5.00
C ASP A 70 1.05 -7.01 -4.88
N PRO A 71 1.00 -6.21 -5.96
CA PRO A 71 0.46 -4.85 -5.91
C PRO A 71 -1.05 -4.79 -5.67
N LEU A 72 -1.79 -5.85 -6.05
CA LEU A 72 -3.23 -5.91 -5.83
C LEU A 72 -3.55 -6.20 -4.36
N ALA A 73 -2.89 -7.20 -3.77
CA ALA A 73 -3.03 -7.54 -2.36
C ALA A 73 -2.62 -6.37 -1.45
N ASP A 74 -1.58 -5.60 -1.83
CA ASP A 74 -1.16 -4.39 -1.11
C ASP A 74 -2.29 -3.35 -1.06
N LYS A 75 -2.89 -3.04 -2.21
CA LYS A 75 -3.99 -2.08 -2.31
C LYS A 75 -5.24 -2.52 -1.56
N ILE A 76 -5.56 -3.81 -1.62
CA ILE A 76 -6.67 -4.38 -0.85
C ILE A 76 -6.40 -4.22 0.64
N ALA A 77 -5.18 -4.52 1.10
CA ALA A 77 -4.84 -4.43 2.51
C ALA A 77 -4.89 -2.99 3.04
N VAL A 78 -4.23 -2.05 2.36
CA VAL A 78 -4.22 -0.62 2.73
C VAL A 78 -5.63 -0.03 2.63
N GLY A 79 -6.38 -0.35 1.57
CA GLY A 79 -7.75 0.09 1.37
C GLY A 79 -8.70 -0.43 2.43
N ALA A 80 -8.63 -1.72 2.77
CA ALA A 80 -9.45 -2.33 3.81
C ALA A 80 -9.16 -1.73 5.20
N LEU A 81 -7.88 -1.55 5.55
CA LEU A 81 -7.51 -0.88 6.80
C LEU A 81 -8.05 0.56 6.85
N GLY A 82 -7.91 1.32 5.76
CA GLY A 82 -8.52 2.65 5.66
C GLY A 82 -10.04 2.62 5.85
N LEU A 83 -10.73 1.66 5.23
CA LEU A 83 -12.19 1.51 5.41
C LEU A 83 -12.56 1.16 6.85
N PHE A 84 -11.83 0.26 7.52
CA PHE A 84 -12.09 -0.10 8.91
C PHE A 84 -11.95 1.12 9.83
N LEU A 85 -10.86 1.87 9.70
CA LEU A 85 -10.62 3.07 10.49
C LEU A 85 -11.63 4.19 10.19
N MET A 86 -12.11 4.28 8.95
CA MET A 86 -13.17 5.22 8.57
C MET A 86 -14.49 4.87 9.26
N VAL A 87 -14.86 3.59 9.29
CA VAL A 87 -16.08 3.12 9.97
C VAL A 87 -16.00 3.35 11.48
N LEU A 88 -14.81 3.18 12.06
CA LEU A 88 -14.55 3.47 13.49
C LEU A 88 -14.47 4.98 13.81
N GLY A 89 -14.42 5.85 12.79
CA GLY A 89 -14.31 7.30 12.98
C GLY A 89 -12.90 7.79 13.33
N ASP A 90 -11.89 6.93 13.25
CA ASP A 90 -10.49 7.27 13.59
C ASP A 90 -9.80 8.12 12.51
N ILE A 91 -10.31 8.04 11.27
CA ILE A 91 -9.82 8.82 10.14
C ILE A 91 -10.98 9.48 9.38
N PRO A 92 -10.76 10.66 8.79
CA PRO A 92 -11.84 11.35 8.10
C PRO A 92 -12.15 10.70 6.75
N VAL A 93 -13.44 10.63 6.42
CA VAL A 93 -13.96 10.00 5.18
C VAL A 93 -13.29 10.58 3.93
N TRP A 94 -13.07 11.89 3.90
CA TRP A 94 -12.43 12.55 2.76
C TRP A 94 -11.01 12.03 2.49
N TYR A 95 -10.27 11.63 3.52
CA TYR A 95 -8.90 11.13 3.36
C TYR A 95 -8.89 9.79 2.64
N VAL A 96 -9.79 8.88 3.03
CA VAL A 96 -9.94 7.57 2.37
C VAL A 96 -10.33 7.75 0.91
N ILE A 97 -11.25 8.66 0.61
CA ILE A 97 -11.64 9.00 -0.76
C ILE A 97 -10.43 9.49 -1.56
N VAL A 98 -9.61 10.40 -1.01
CA VAL A 98 -8.41 10.91 -1.67
C VAL A 98 -7.40 9.79 -1.97
N VAL A 99 -7.15 8.89 -1.02
CA VAL A 99 -6.24 7.75 -1.22
C VAL A 99 -6.74 6.82 -2.33
N LEU A 100 -8.03 6.44 -2.29
CA LEU A 100 -8.64 5.57 -3.31
C LEU A 100 -8.66 6.22 -4.69
N LEU A 101 -9.00 7.52 -4.78
CA LEU A 101 -8.98 8.27 -6.04
C LEU A 101 -7.57 8.34 -6.61
N ARG A 102 -6.56 8.65 -5.80
CA ARG A 102 -5.15 8.69 -6.22
C ARG A 102 -4.71 7.36 -6.78
N ASP A 103 -5.02 6.26 -6.10
CA ASP A 103 -4.64 4.92 -6.53
C ASP A 103 -5.36 4.49 -7.82
N GLY A 104 -6.65 4.85 -7.96
CA GLY A 104 -7.43 4.67 -9.17
C GLY A 104 -6.86 5.46 -10.35
N LEU A 105 -6.48 6.73 -10.14
CA LEU A 105 -5.89 7.59 -11.17
C LEU A 105 -4.54 7.06 -11.66
N ILE A 106 -3.69 6.57 -10.76
CA ILE A 106 -2.41 5.96 -11.14
C ILE A 106 -2.61 4.67 -11.93
N LEU A 107 -3.58 3.84 -11.55
CA LEU A 107 -3.91 2.63 -12.31
C LEU A 107 -4.48 2.96 -13.70
N ALA A 108 -5.47 3.85 -13.77
CA ALA A 108 -6.09 4.27 -15.00
C ALA A 108 -5.09 4.92 -15.96
N GLY A 109 -4.24 5.82 -15.45
CA GLY A 109 -3.16 6.43 -16.21
C GLY A 109 -2.15 5.41 -16.74
N GLY A 110 -1.80 4.41 -15.92
CA GLY A 110 -0.90 3.34 -16.32
C GLY A 110 -1.48 2.47 -17.45
N ILE A 111 -2.76 2.10 -17.34
CA ILE A 111 -3.47 1.34 -18.38
C ILE A 111 -3.58 2.16 -19.68
N TYR A 112 -3.90 3.45 -19.58
CA TYR A 112 -4.01 4.34 -20.73
C TYR A 112 -2.67 4.48 -21.49
N ILE A 113 -1.56 4.71 -20.78
CA ILE A 113 -0.22 4.74 -21.40
C ILE A 113 0.11 3.40 -22.04
N ARG A 114 -0.14 2.29 -21.33
CA ARG A 114 0.16 0.95 -21.85
C ARG A 114 -0.55 0.70 -23.18
N LYS A 115 -1.84 1.06 -23.27
CA LYS A 115 -2.64 0.92 -24.51
C LYS A 115 -2.16 1.84 -25.64
N LYS A 116 -1.71 3.07 -25.34
CA LYS A 116 -1.42 4.09 -26.36
C LYS A 116 0.04 4.15 -26.79
N LYS A 117 0.99 3.82 -25.91
CA LYS A 117 2.44 3.99 -26.11
C LYS A 117 3.26 2.70 -25.96
N ASN A 118 2.66 1.55 -25.59
CA ASN A 118 3.37 0.30 -25.27
C ASN A 118 4.48 0.44 -24.20
N ILE A 119 4.50 1.54 -23.44
CA ILE A 119 5.44 1.78 -22.35
C ILE A 119 4.80 1.26 -21.05
N VAL A 120 5.53 0.42 -20.33
CA VAL A 120 5.16 0.02 -18.98
C VAL A 120 5.69 1.06 -18.01
N THR A 121 4.80 1.88 -17.43
CA THR A 121 5.22 2.83 -16.39
C THR A 121 5.57 2.07 -15.12
N GLN A 122 6.85 1.87 -14.87
CA GLN A 122 7.33 1.26 -13.62
C GLN A 122 7.10 2.20 -12.42
N SER A 123 6.91 1.58 -11.25
CA SER A 123 6.76 2.22 -9.94
C SER A 123 7.95 3.14 -9.65
N ASN A 124 7.65 4.39 -9.34
CA ASN A 124 8.64 5.42 -9.03
C ASN A 124 8.90 5.52 -7.54
N TRP A 125 10.16 5.81 -7.17
CA TRP A 125 10.58 6.06 -5.78
C TRP A 125 9.66 7.03 -5.02
N PRO A 126 9.26 8.19 -5.57
CA PRO A 126 8.26 9.08 -4.94
C PRO A 126 6.93 8.41 -4.59
N GLY A 127 6.45 7.49 -5.43
CA GLY A 127 5.21 6.76 -5.17
C GLY A 127 5.33 5.79 -4.00
N LYS A 128 6.50 5.17 -3.82
CA LYS A 128 6.78 4.30 -2.67
C LYS A 128 6.77 5.09 -1.37
N PHE A 129 7.45 6.25 -1.33
CA PHE A 129 7.46 7.11 -0.16
C PHE A 129 6.05 7.61 0.21
N ALA A 130 5.22 7.95 -0.78
CA ALA A 130 3.84 8.31 -0.53
C ALA A 130 3.03 7.17 0.11
N VAL A 131 3.15 5.95 -0.41
CA VAL A 131 2.45 4.77 0.15
C VAL A 131 2.95 4.46 1.56
N SER A 132 4.25 4.54 1.82
CA SER A 132 4.81 4.37 3.16
C SER A 132 4.28 5.41 4.15
N ALA A 133 4.11 6.66 3.71
CA ALA A 133 3.54 7.71 4.57
C ALA A 133 2.05 7.51 4.86
N VAL A 134 1.28 7.00 3.89
CA VAL A 134 -0.11 6.56 4.12
C VAL A 134 -0.15 5.42 5.12
N ALA A 135 0.67 4.38 4.94
CA ALA A 135 0.76 3.26 5.87
C ALA A 135 1.11 3.71 7.30
N LEU A 136 2.04 4.65 7.44
CA LEU A 136 2.42 5.24 8.73
C LEU A 136 1.24 5.96 9.39
N TYR A 137 0.50 6.76 8.63
CA TYR A 137 -0.70 7.44 9.12
C TYR A 137 -1.78 6.44 9.58
N LEU A 138 -2.05 5.39 8.80
CA LEU A 138 -3.01 4.35 9.15
C LEU A 138 -2.57 3.57 10.41
N PHE A 139 -1.27 3.31 10.56
CA PHE A 139 -0.70 2.67 11.74
C PHE A 139 -0.92 3.51 13.01
N PHE A 140 -0.59 4.80 12.98
CA PHE A 140 -0.83 5.69 14.13
C PHE A 140 -2.31 5.89 14.42
N SER A 141 -3.15 5.91 13.38
CA SER A 141 -4.60 6.01 13.54
C SER A 141 -5.21 4.76 14.17
N THR A 142 -4.63 3.58 13.93
CA THR A 142 -5.04 2.31 14.56
C THR A 142 -4.88 2.35 16.08
N LEU A 143 -3.78 2.93 16.57
CA LEU A 143 -3.50 3.03 18.00
C LEU A 143 -4.54 3.90 18.72
N SER A 144 -4.98 5.01 18.10
CA SER A 144 -5.89 6.01 18.66
C SER A 144 -5.66 6.34 20.14
N ILE A 145 -4.38 6.49 20.50
CA ILE A 145 -3.96 6.91 21.84
C ILE A 145 -3.88 8.44 21.83
N ASP A 146 -4.51 9.11 22.80
CA ASP A 146 -4.54 10.56 22.89
C ASP A 146 -3.14 11.19 22.92
N SER A 147 -2.17 10.54 23.58
CA SER A 147 -0.77 11.01 23.63
C SER A 147 -0.08 11.05 22.26
N LEU A 148 -0.58 10.31 21.28
CA LEU A 148 -0.06 10.25 19.91
C LEU A 148 -0.85 11.12 18.93
N GLU A 149 -1.81 11.93 19.39
CA GLU A 149 -2.64 12.76 18.51
C GLU A 149 -1.80 13.71 17.63
N SER A 150 -0.79 14.34 18.22
CA SER A 150 0.17 15.18 17.48
C SER A 150 0.89 14.39 16.38
N VAL A 151 1.34 13.18 16.69
CA VAL A 151 2.05 12.30 15.74
C VAL A 151 1.12 11.83 14.61
N ARG A 152 -0.13 11.48 14.95
CA ARG A 152 -1.18 11.15 13.98
C ARG A 152 -1.47 12.33 13.04
N THR A 153 -1.52 13.55 13.57
CA THR A 153 -1.77 14.77 12.79
C THR A 153 -0.60 15.10 11.87
N TYR A 154 0.64 15.03 12.36
CA TYR A 154 1.82 15.25 11.53
C TYR A 154 1.97 14.20 10.44
N SER A 155 1.69 12.92 10.74
CA SER A 155 1.71 11.84 9.75
C SER A 155 0.61 12.01 8.69
N LEU A 156 -0.57 12.51 9.05
CA LEU A 156 -1.62 12.89 8.11
C LEU A 156 -1.09 13.92 7.10
N TRP A 157 -0.60 15.06 7.58
CA TRP A 157 -0.09 16.13 6.69
C TRP A 157 1.10 15.68 5.85
N LEU A 158 2.01 14.90 6.43
CA LEU A 158 3.14 14.31 5.71
C LEU A 158 2.67 13.39 4.59
N SER A 159 1.67 12.55 4.85
CA SER A 159 1.10 11.64 3.84
C SER A 159 0.49 12.42 2.68
N ILE A 160 -0.24 13.50 2.96
CA ILE A 160 -0.84 14.37 1.93
C ILE A 160 0.24 15.03 1.09
N ALA A 161 1.26 15.61 1.73
CA ALA A 161 2.36 16.27 1.04
C ALA A 161 3.08 15.31 0.09
N LEU A 162 3.41 14.10 0.55
CA LEU A 162 4.08 13.09 -0.27
C LEU A 162 3.16 12.51 -1.36
N MET A 163 1.87 12.35 -1.10
CA MET A 163 0.89 11.94 -2.11
C MET A 163 0.78 12.98 -3.23
N LEU A 164 0.65 14.26 -2.88
CA LEU A 164 0.61 15.36 -3.86
C LEU A 164 1.90 15.43 -4.66
N PHE A 165 3.06 15.35 -4.00
CA PHE A 165 4.36 15.32 -4.67
C PHE A 165 4.47 14.12 -5.64
N SER A 166 4.09 12.92 -5.19
CA SER A 166 4.03 11.73 -6.03
C SER A 166 3.11 11.91 -7.24
N MET A 167 1.98 12.59 -7.07
CA MET A 167 1.00 12.80 -8.12
C MET A 167 1.50 13.81 -9.17
N ILE A 168 2.18 14.88 -8.74
CA ILE A 168 2.84 15.84 -9.64
C ILE A 168 3.92 15.13 -10.46
N VAL A 169 4.79 14.34 -9.83
CA VAL A 169 5.84 13.59 -10.55
C VAL A 169 5.23 12.61 -11.56
N TYR A 170 4.13 11.94 -11.18
CA TYR A 170 3.43 11.03 -12.08
C TYR A 170 2.80 11.75 -13.27
N ALA A 171 2.14 12.89 -13.03
CA ALA A 171 1.55 13.73 -14.06
C ALA A 171 2.61 14.29 -15.03
N GLN A 172 3.72 14.82 -14.50
CA GLN A 172 4.84 15.28 -15.31
C GLN A 172 5.37 14.18 -16.23
N ARG A 173 5.48 12.94 -15.74
CA ARG A 173 5.90 11.81 -16.59
C ARG A 173 4.87 11.47 -17.68
N LEU A 174 3.58 11.50 -17.35
CA LEU A 174 2.48 11.32 -18.31
C LEU A 174 2.56 12.34 -19.45
N PHE A 175 2.78 13.62 -19.14
CA PHE A 175 2.83 14.71 -20.11
C PHE A 175 4.16 14.77 -20.87
N ILE A 176 5.29 14.65 -20.17
CA ILE A 176 6.63 14.81 -20.76
C ILE A 176 7.00 13.61 -21.63
N GLY A 177 6.40 12.43 -21.41
CA GLY A 177 6.52 11.31 -22.33
C GLY A 177 7.94 11.00 -22.74
N ARG A 178 8.91 11.04 -21.81
CA ARG A 178 10.28 10.62 -22.12
C ARG A 178 10.22 9.15 -22.52
N THR A 179 10.37 8.92 -23.82
CA THR A 179 11.17 7.85 -24.36
C THR A 179 12.42 7.73 -23.50
N VAL A 180 12.41 6.81 -22.54
CA VAL A 180 13.67 6.24 -22.04
C VAL A 180 14.13 5.28 -23.13
N THR A 181 14.49 5.85 -24.29
CA THR A 181 15.51 5.28 -25.15
C THR A 181 16.81 5.54 -24.43
N GLU A 182 17.54 4.46 -24.16
CA GLU A 182 18.97 4.41 -23.93
C GLU A 182 19.52 5.39 -22.89
N GLU A 183 19.89 4.88 -21.72
CA GLU A 183 21.17 5.33 -21.16
C GLU A 183 21.78 4.21 -20.28
N ARG A 184 22.69 3.50 -20.96
CA ARG A 184 23.90 2.78 -20.50
C ARG A 184 23.75 1.50 -19.67
#